data_AF-A0AAN8FLW3-F1
#
_entry.id   AF-A0AAN8FLW3-F1
#
_cell.length_a   1.000
_cell.length_b   1.000
_cell.length_c   1.000
_cell.angle_alpha   90.00
_cell.angle_beta   90.00
_cell.angle_gamma   90.00
#
_symmetry.space_group_name_H-M   'P 1'
#
loop_
_entity.id
_entity.type
_entity.pdbx_description
1 polymer ?
#
loop_
_entity_poly.entity_id
_entity_poly.type
_entity_poly.pdbx_seq_one_letter_code
_entity_poly.pdbx_strand_id
1 'polypeptide(L)'
;MFHETFYQKCDDGTRFVDALKNQGIIPGIKVDKGVVPMGGTFGEGTTQGMDDLNARCAQYKKDGAQFAKWRCVHKISYNTPSHMALVEVASVLARYASICQQNGLVPIVEPEILPDGPHDLDTCRRTTEIVLSYCYRALNDHHVYLEGTLLKPNMVTA
;
A
#
# COMPACT_ATOMS: atom_id res chain seq x y z
N MET A 1 0.98 0.02 -11.82
CA MET A 1 0.17 0.75 -12.82
C MET A 1 -1.21 1.04 -12.28
N PHE A 2 -1.94 1.98 -12.87
CA PHE A 2 -3.38 2.18 -12.62
C PHE A 2 -4.23 1.18 -13.44
N HIS A 3 -5.49 0.99 -13.05
CA HIS A 3 -6.42 0.07 -13.73
C HIS A 3 -6.52 0.36 -15.23
N GLU A 4 -6.69 1.62 -15.62
CA GLU A 4 -6.80 2.02 -17.02
C GLU A 4 -5.56 1.58 -17.83
N THR A 5 -4.37 1.96 -17.39
CA THR A 5 -3.10 1.60 -18.04
C THR A 5 -2.88 0.10 -18.12
N PHE A 6 -3.39 -0.66 -17.14
CA PHE A 6 -3.26 -2.11 -17.09
C PHE A 6 -3.95 -2.80 -18.28
N TYR A 7 -4.97 -2.17 -18.87
CA TYR A 7 -5.71 -2.68 -20.04
C TYR A 7 -5.44 -1.89 -21.33
N GLN A 8 -4.57 -0.88 -21.28
CA GLN A 8 -4.13 -0.16 -22.47
C GLN A 8 -3.23 -1.02 -23.37
N LYS A 9 -3.09 -0.57 -24.61
CA LYS A 9 -2.24 -1.17 -25.64
C LYS A 9 -1.24 -0.14 -26.16
N CYS A 10 -0.10 -0.62 -26.62
CA CYS A 10 0.87 0.14 -27.38
C CYS A 10 0.35 0.39 -28.81
N ASP A 11 1.03 1.26 -29.58
CA ASP A 11 0.63 1.62 -30.94
C ASP A 11 0.59 0.42 -31.91
N ASP A 12 1.39 -0.62 -31.63
CA ASP A 12 1.44 -1.87 -32.36
C ASP A 12 0.33 -2.88 -31.98
N GLY A 13 -0.55 -2.50 -31.03
CA GLY A 13 -1.63 -3.33 -30.52
C GLY A 13 -1.23 -4.29 -29.40
N THR A 14 0.04 -4.36 -29.03
CA THR A 14 0.54 -5.17 -27.91
C THR A 14 -0.05 -4.65 -26.59
N ARG A 15 -0.56 -5.53 -25.72
CA ARG A 15 -1.03 -5.12 -24.39
C ARG A 15 0.14 -4.57 -23.58
N PHE A 16 -0.08 -3.49 -22.84
CA PHE A 16 1.00 -2.86 -22.06
C PHE A 16 1.65 -3.84 -21.05
N VAL A 17 0.83 -4.71 -20.43
CA VAL A 17 1.29 -5.79 -19.55
C VAL A 17 2.25 -6.75 -20.26
N ASP A 18 1.99 -7.09 -21.52
CA ASP A 18 2.81 -8.02 -22.29
C ASP A 18 4.10 -7.35 -22.79
N ALA A 19 4.04 -6.06 -23.14
CA ALA A 19 5.23 -5.26 -23.45
C ALA A 19 6.21 -5.22 -22.26
N LEU A 20 5.72 -5.03 -21.03
CA LEU A 20 6.55 -5.09 -19.81
C LEU A 20 7.19 -6.48 -19.62
N LYS A 21 6.40 -7.55 -19.76
CA LYS A 21 6.89 -8.93 -19.61
C LYS A 21 7.97 -9.28 -20.63
N ASN A 22 7.81 -8.85 -21.88
CA ASN A 22 8.80 -9.07 -22.94
C ASN A 22 10.17 -8.42 -22.63
N GLN A 23 10.19 -7.41 -21.76
CA GLN A 23 11.40 -6.76 -21.27
C GLN A 23 11.89 -7.32 -19.91
N GLY A 24 11.27 -8.40 -19.41
CA GLY A 24 11.60 -8.97 -18.10
C GLY A 24 11.07 -8.13 -16.92
N ILE A 25 10.19 -7.16 -17.16
CA ILE A 25 9.61 -6.32 -16.11
C ILE A 25 8.36 -6.99 -15.56
N ILE A 26 8.30 -7.13 -14.24
CA ILE A 26 7.16 -7.70 -13.53
C ILE A 26 6.01 -6.67 -13.50
N PRO A 27 4.82 -6.97 -14.05
CA PRO A 27 3.69 -6.05 -14.01
C PRO A 27 3.02 -6.03 -12.63
N GLY A 28 2.70 -4.84 -12.14
CA GLY A 28 1.95 -4.67 -10.90
C GLY A 28 0.84 -3.63 -10.97
N ILE A 29 -0.10 -3.74 -10.05
CA ILE A 29 -1.38 -3.00 -10.09
C ILE A 29 -1.65 -2.26 -8.77
N LYS A 30 -2.07 -0.99 -8.87
CA LYS A 30 -2.59 -0.23 -7.73
C LYS A 30 -4.02 -0.69 -7.46
N VAL A 31 -4.31 -1.10 -6.22
CA VAL A 31 -5.64 -1.63 -5.87
C VAL A 31 -6.35 -0.85 -4.77
N ASP A 32 -5.68 0.09 -4.09
CA ASP A 32 -6.37 1.06 -3.24
C ASP A 32 -7.25 2.03 -4.06
N LYS A 33 -8.34 2.48 -3.46
CA LYS A 33 -9.30 3.46 -4.02
C LYS A 33 -9.13 4.85 -3.35
N GLY A 34 -7.93 5.14 -2.82
CA GLY A 34 -7.56 6.45 -2.26
C GLY A 34 -7.82 6.61 -0.77
N VAL A 35 -7.34 7.74 -0.23
CA VAL A 35 -7.44 8.11 1.19
C VAL A 35 -8.77 8.79 1.46
N VAL A 36 -9.40 8.45 2.58
CA VAL A 36 -10.62 9.09 3.10
C VAL A 36 -10.37 9.64 4.51
N PRO A 37 -11.00 10.77 4.90
CA PRO A 37 -10.82 11.36 6.22
C PRO A 37 -11.27 10.41 7.34
N MET A 38 -10.54 10.42 8.45
CA MET A 38 -10.90 9.69 9.67
C MET A 38 -11.59 10.63 10.65
N GLY A 39 -12.89 10.42 10.89
CA GLY A 39 -13.68 11.25 11.80
C GLY A 39 -13.11 11.25 13.22
N GLY A 40 -13.09 12.43 13.87
CA GLY A 40 -12.57 12.58 15.23
C GLY A 40 -11.04 12.69 15.33
N THR A 41 -10.33 12.81 14.21
CA THR A 41 -8.86 12.99 14.17
C THR A 41 -8.45 14.35 13.64
N PHE A 42 -7.17 14.71 13.82
CA PHE A 42 -6.60 15.97 13.34
C PHE A 42 -6.11 15.86 11.88
N GLY A 43 -7.06 15.77 10.94
CA GLY A 43 -6.75 15.76 9.51
C GLY A 43 -6.03 14.50 9.02
N GLU A 44 -6.22 13.39 9.75
CA GLU A 44 -5.72 12.06 9.38
C GLU A 44 -6.74 11.33 8.49
N GLY A 45 -6.30 10.25 7.85
CA GLY A 45 -7.14 9.45 6.97
C GLY A 45 -6.77 7.98 6.99
N THR A 46 -7.74 7.15 6.59
CA THR A 46 -7.53 5.74 6.24
C THR A 46 -7.66 5.57 4.73
N THR A 47 -7.37 4.38 4.21
CA THR A 47 -7.43 4.13 2.77
C THR A 47 -8.51 3.11 2.47
N GLN A 48 -9.31 3.37 1.44
CA GLN A 48 -10.42 2.52 1.03
C GLN A 48 -10.06 1.62 -0.16
N GLY A 49 -10.94 0.67 -0.48
CA GLY A 49 -10.79 -0.24 -1.62
C GLY A 49 -10.84 -1.73 -1.28
N MET A 50 -11.28 -2.07 -0.05
CA MET A 50 -11.35 -3.43 0.48
C MET A 50 -12.54 -4.21 -0.07
N ASP A 51 -13.67 -3.51 -0.25
CA ASP A 51 -14.82 -4.02 -0.99
C ASP A 51 -14.33 -4.52 -2.33
N ASP A 52 -14.87 -5.64 -2.83
CA ASP A 52 -14.51 -6.29 -4.10
C ASP A 52 -13.03 -6.66 -4.33
N LEU A 53 -12.14 -6.44 -3.35
CA LEU A 53 -10.70 -6.60 -3.53
C LEU A 53 -10.30 -8.04 -3.91
N ASN A 54 -10.91 -9.05 -3.29
CA ASN A 54 -10.61 -10.45 -3.58
C ASN A 54 -10.87 -10.79 -5.07
N ALA A 55 -12.07 -10.45 -5.57
CA ALA A 55 -12.44 -10.68 -6.96
C ALA A 55 -11.54 -9.89 -7.94
N ARG A 56 -11.20 -8.64 -7.60
CA ARG A 56 -10.29 -7.83 -8.40
C ARG A 56 -8.88 -8.41 -8.44
N CYS A 57 -8.34 -8.85 -7.30
CA CYS A 57 -7.02 -9.48 -7.24
C CYS A 57 -6.96 -10.75 -8.11
N ALA A 58 -7.98 -11.61 -8.04
CA ALA A 58 -8.09 -12.79 -8.90
C ALA A 58 -8.07 -12.41 -10.39
N GLN A 59 -8.85 -11.40 -10.77
CA GLN A 59 -8.92 -10.91 -12.15
C GLN A 59 -7.57 -10.33 -12.61
N TYR A 60 -6.95 -9.46 -11.80
CA TYR A 60 -5.63 -8.90 -12.15
C TYR A 60 -4.54 -9.96 -12.25
N LYS A 61 -4.58 -11.00 -11.40
CA LYS A 61 -3.64 -12.12 -11.50
C LYS A 61 -3.82 -12.85 -12.83
N LYS A 62 -5.06 -13.18 -13.21
CA LYS A 62 -5.40 -13.80 -14.51
C LYS A 62 -4.93 -12.94 -15.68
N ASP A 63 -5.07 -11.62 -15.56
CA ASP A 63 -4.72 -10.68 -16.62
C ASP A 63 -3.21 -10.37 -16.68
N GLY A 64 -2.43 -10.83 -15.71
CA GLY A 64 -0.96 -10.88 -15.77
C GLY A 64 -0.21 -10.14 -14.67
N ALA A 65 -0.89 -9.51 -13.71
CA ALA A 65 -0.25 -8.87 -12.57
C ALA A 65 0.43 -9.91 -11.67
N GLN A 66 1.59 -9.57 -11.11
CA GLN A 66 2.29 -10.42 -10.15
C GLN A 66 2.42 -9.79 -8.76
N PHE A 67 2.28 -8.47 -8.68
CA PHE A 67 2.24 -7.75 -7.40
C PHE A 67 1.16 -6.67 -7.40
N ALA A 68 0.75 -6.28 -6.20
CA ALA A 68 -0.19 -5.20 -5.97
C ALA A 68 0.47 -4.10 -5.15
N LYS A 69 -0.13 -2.92 -5.15
CA LYS A 69 0.28 -1.79 -4.29
C LYS A 69 -0.92 -1.18 -3.60
N TRP A 70 -0.77 -0.87 -2.32
CA TRP A 70 -1.74 -0.14 -1.51
C TRP A 70 -1.03 0.92 -0.67
N ARG A 71 -1.40 2.18 -0.88
CA ARG A 71 -0.82 3.33 -0.16
C ARG A 71 -1.71 3.79 0.96
N CYS A 72 -1.19 3.79 2.18
CA CYS A 72 -1.74 4.54 3.31
C CYS A 72 -0.86 5.74 3.64
N VAL A 73 -1.39 6.69 4.41
CA VAL A 73 -0.73 7.96 4.67
C VAL A 73 -0.83 8.33 6.15
N HIS A 74 0.31 8.69 6.74
CA HIS A 74 0.42 9.33 8.04
C HIS A 74 0.97 10.75 7.89
N LYS A 75 0.68 11.60 8.87
CA LYS A 75 1.19 12.98 8.98
C LYS A 75 1.89 13.16 10.31
N ILE A 76 3.01 13.87 10.31
CA ILE A 76 3.67 14.29 11.55
C ILE A 76 3.14 15.67 11.94
N SER A 77 2.64 15.78 13.16
CA SER A 77 2.27 17.06 13.78
C SER A 77 2.34 16.93 15.30
N TYR A 78 1.94 17.97 16.03
CA TYR A 78 1.87 17.91 17.48
C TYR A 78 0.96 16.78 18.01
N ASN A 79 -0.10 16.42 17.28
CA ASN A 79 -1.09 15.42 17.69
C ASN A 79 -1.14 14.17 16.79
N THR A 80 -0.26 14.05 15.78
CA THR A 80 -0.32 12.98 14.78
C THR A 80 1.05 12.34 14.51
N PRO A 81 1.12 11.04 14.18
CA PRO A 81 -0.01 10.13 13.99
C PRO A 81 -0.68 9.73 15.32
N SER A 82 -2.00 9.74 15.37
CA SER A 82 -2.75 9.30 16.55
C SER A 82 -2.72 7.78 16.68
N HIS A 83 -2.99 7.27 17.90
CA HIS A 83 -3.13 5.83 18.12
C HIS A 83 -4.20 5.19 17.21
N MET A 84 -5.31 5.91 16.97
CA MET A 84 -6.37 5.44 16.08
C MET A 84 -5.86 5.28 14.65
N ALA A 85 -5.13 6.27 14.12
CA ALA A 85 -4.55 6.20 12.79
C ALA A 85 -3.52 5.08 12.67
N LEU A 86 -2.66 4.88 13.68
CA LEU A 86 -1.68 3.79 13.71
C LEU A 86 -2.34 2.42 13.60
N VAL A 87 -3.38 2.16 14.40
CA VAL A 87 -4.10 0.87 14.40
C VAL A 87 -4.87 0.64 13.11
N GLU A 88 -5.63 1.65 12.65
CA GLU A 88 -6.49 1.52 11.47
C GLU A 88 -5.68 1.32 10.19
N VAL A 89 -4.63 2.13 9.98
CA VAL A 89 -3.76 2.02 8.79
C VAL A 89 -3.06 0.65 8.76
N ALA A 90 -2.52 0.19 9.90
CA ALA A 90 -1.86 -1.10 9.98
C ALA A 90 -2.85 -2.25 9.69
N SER A 91 -4.06 -2.20 10.25
CA SER A 91 -5.12 -3.19 10.02
C SER A 91 -5.57 -3.25 8.56
N VAL A 92 -5.75 -2.09 7.90
CA VAL A 92 -6.11 -2.03 6.48
C VAL A 92 -5.01 -2.66 5.61
N LEU A 93 -3.74 -2.31 5.85
CA LEU A 93 -2.61 -2.86 5.09
C LEU A 93 -2.48 -4.37 5.28
N ALA A 94 -2.69 -4.87 6.49
CA ALA A 94 -2.62 -6.30 6.78
C ALA A 94 -3.75 -7.10 6.12
N ARG A 95 -4.99 -6.59 6.15
CA ARG A 95 -6.13 -7.17 5.41
C ARG A 95 -5.89 -7.19 3.91
N TYR A 96 -5.41 -6.08 3.35
CA TYR A 96 -5.04 -5.96 1.94
C TYR A 96 -3.97 -7.00 1.55
N ALA A 97 -2.92 -7.13 2.36
CA ALA A 97 -1.82 -8.05 2.11
C ALA A 97 -2.29 -9.51 2.11
N SER A 98 -3.12 -9.89 3.09
CA SER A 98 -3.71 -11.23 3.18
C SER A 98 -4.53 -11.57 1.93
N ILE A 99 -5.41 -10.67 1.48
CA ILE A 99 -6.24 -10.88 0.28
C ILE A 99 -5.38 -10.98 -0.99
N CYS A 100 -4.32 -10.19 -1.11
CA CYS A 100 -3.40 -10.28 -2.24
C CYS A 100 -2.71 -11.64 -2.30
N GLN A 101 -2.20 -12.13 -1.17
CA GLN A 101 -1.51 -13.42 -1.11
C GLN A 101 -2.43 -14.60 -1.43
N GLN A 102 -3.68 -14.57 -0.98
CA GLN A 102 -4.70 -15.58 -1.35
C GLN A 102 -4.92 -15.67 -2.87
N ASN A 103 -4.68 -14.58 -3.59
CA ASN A 103 -4.84 -14.48 -5.04
C ASN A 103 -3.50 -14.53 -5.80
N GLY A 104 -2.40 -14.88 -5.13
CA GLY A 104 -1.08 -15.02 -5.73
C GLY A 104 -0.45 -13.71 -6.20
N LEU A 105 -0.83 -12.57 -5.59
CA LEU A 105 -0.18 -11.27 -5.80
C LEU A 105 0.71 -10.95 -4.60
N VAL A 106 1.97 -10.57 -4.86
CA VAL A 106 2.85 -10.01 -3.83
C VAL A 106 2.31 -8.64 -3.42
N PRO A 107 1.95 -8.40 -2.15
CA PRO A 107 1.53 -7.07 -1.71
C PRO A 107 2.74 -6.18 -1.41
N ILE A 108 2.75 -4.99 -2.02
CA ILE A 108 3.60 -3.89 -1.58
C ILE A 108 2.84 -3.12 -0.50
N VAL A 109 3.34 -3.22 0.73
CA VAL A 109 2.84 -2.54 1.92
C VAL A 109 3.46 -1.16 2.00
N GLU A 110 2.67 -0.10 1.80
CA GLU A 110 3.15 1.30 1.72
C GLU A 110 2.51 2.18 2.82
N PRO A 111 3.04 2.15 4.05
CA PRO A 111 2.64 3.05 5.13
C PRO A 111 3.44 4.36 5.05
N GLU A 112 3.09 5.24 4.11
CA GLU A 112 3.86 6.46 3.85
C GLU A 112 3.65 7.50 4.96
N ILE A 113 4.73 8.00 5.54
CA ILE A 113 4.71 9.20 6.39
C ILE A 113 5.06 10.39 5.49
N LEU A 114 4.16 11.38 5.45
CA LEU A 114 4.37 12.57 4.64
C LEU A 114 5.51 13.44 5.21
N PRO A 115 6.35 14.02 4.34
CA PRO A 115 7.43 14.92 4.77
C PRO A 115 6.92 16.31 5.17
N ASP A 116 5.63 16.61 4.97
CA ASP A 116 5.06 17.91 5.29
C ASP A 116 5.19 18.26 6.77
N GLY A 117 5.76 19.43 7.06
CA GLY A 117 5.81 20.02 8.40
C GLY A 117 7.23 20.43 8.81
N PRO A 118 7.38 21.15 9.93
CA PRO A 118 8.67 21.67 10.40
C PRO A 118 9.39 20.69 11.35
N HIS A 119 9.17 19.38 11.20
CA HIS A 119 9.75 18.38 12.11
C HIS A 119 11.21 18.10 11.74
N ASP A 120 11.98 17.60 12.70
CA ASP A 120 13.38 17.22 12.44
C ASP A 120 13.51 15.75 12.04
N LEU A 121 14.73 15.38 11.61
CA LEU A 121 15.08 14.03 11.22
C LEU A 121 14.77 13.00 12.32
N ASP A 122 15.04 13.34 13.58
CA ASP A 122 14.81 12.45 14.72
C ASP A 122 13.33 12.21 15.01
N THR A 123 12.49 13.21 14.76
CA THR A 123 11.03 13.06 14.84
C THR A 123 10.54 12.15 13.73
N CYS A 124 10.99 12.35 12.48
CA CYS A 124 10.65 11.46 11.37
C CYS A 124 11.09 10.01 11.66
N ARG A 125 12.32 9.81 12.15
CA ARG A 125 12.85 8.49 12.53
C ARG A 125 11.96 7.79 13.55
N ARG A 126 11.65 8.46 14.65
CA ARG A 126 10.82 7.91 15.74
C ARG A 126 9.41 7.57 15.25
N THR A 127 8.80 8.45 14.45
CA THR A 127 7.49 8.18 13.86
C THR A 127 7.54 6.97 12.92
N THR A 128 8.57 6.86 12.09
CA THR A 128 8.78 5.69 11.21
C THR A 128 8.92 4.40 12.00
N GLU A 129 9.72 4.38 13.07
CA GLU A 129 9.87 3.19 13.95
C GLU A 129 8.51 2.75 14.52
N ILE A 130 7.73 3.70 15.04
CA ILE A 130 6.40 3.43 15.59
C ILE A 130 5.47 2.88 14.51
N VAL A 131 5.31 3.59 13.38
CA VAL A 131 4.40 3.18 12.29
C VAL A 131 4.74 1.78 11.77
N LEU A 132 6.03 1.49 11.55
CA LEU A 132 6.47 0.18 11.06
C LEU A 132 6.23 -0.92 12.09
N SER A 133 6.42 -0.67 13.39
CA SER A 133 6.11 -1.65 14.44
C SER A 133 4.64 -2.06 14.44
N TYR A 134 3.72 -1.11 14.29
CA TYR A 134 2.28 -1.37 14.19
C TYR A 134 1.94 -2.15 12.92
N CYS A 135 2.55 -1.78 11.78
CA CYS A 135 2.36 -2.47 10.51
C CYS A 135 2.78 -3.94 10.59
N TYR A 136 4.00 -4.23 11.05
CA TYR A 136 4.49 -5.62 11.14
C TYR A 136 3.74 -6.45 12.18
N ARG A 137 3.32 -5.84 13.30
CA ARG A 137 2.44 -6.51 14.26
C ARG A 137 1.12 -6.93 13.60
N ALA A 138 0.48 -6.02 12.88
CA ALA A 138 -0.77 -6.30 12.17
C ALA A 138 -0.59 -7.36 11.06
N LEU A 139 0.50 -7.30 10.28
CA LEU A 139 0.80 -8.31 9.28
C LEU A 139 0.89 -9.71 9.90
N ASN A 140 1.57 -9.83 11.05
CA ASN A 140 1.66 -11.08 11.79
C ASN A 140 0.28 -11.55 12.31
N ASP A 141 -0.53 -10.65 12.87
CA ASP A 141 -1.87 -10.98 13.38
C ASP A 141 -2.84 -11.43 12.27
N HIS A 142 -2.60 -11.00 11.04
CA HIS A 142 -3.34 -11.42 9.84
C HIS A 142 -2.72 -12.62 9.13
N HIS A 143 -1.73 -13.28 9.74
CA HIS A 143 -1.04 -14.46 9.20
C HIS A 143 -0.42 -14.23 7.81
N VAL A 144 0.06 -13.01 7.55
CA VAL A 144 0.70 -12.67 6.28
C VAL A 144 2.08 -13.34 6.19
N TYR A 145 2.35 -14.02 5.08
CA TYR A 145 3.63 -14.64 4.80
C TYR A 145 4.66 -13.56 4.38
N LEU A 146 5.54 -13.15 5.30
CA LEU A 146 6.36 -11.95 5.13
C LEU A 146 7.34 -12.03 3.96
N GLU A 147 7.92 -13.20 3.69
CA GLU A 147 8.83 -13.45 2.56
C GLU A 147 8.15 -13.24 1.20
N GLY A 148 6.82 -13.31 1.18
CA GLY A 148 5.98 -13.00 0.03
C GLY A 148 5.45 -11.57 0.01
N THR A 149 6.11 -10.62 0.68
CA THR A 149 5.73 -9.19 0.73
C THR A 149 6.89 -8.27 0.36
N LEU A 150 6.58 -7.01 0.05
CA LEU A 150 7.56 -5.94 -0.03
C LEU A 150 7.09 -4.75 0.81
N LEU A 151 8.04 -4.04 1.43
CA LEU A 151 7.77 -2.80 2.13
C LEU A 151 8.17 -1.62 1.23
N LYS A 152 7.30 -0.62 1.13
CA LYS A 152 7.60 0.67 0.49
C LYS A 152 7.40 1.79 1.54
N PRO A 153 8.40 2.04 2.40
CA PRO A 153 8.31 3.10 3.40
C PRO A 153 8.72 4.45 2.80
N ASN A 154 8.50 5.52 3.57
CA ASN A 154 9.23 6.77 3.35
C ASN A 154 10.71 6.59 3.74
N MET A 155 11.58 7.40 3.15
CA MET A 155 12.90 7.64 3.74
C MET A 155 12.71 8.44 5.02
N VAL A 156 13.65 8.30 5.96
CA VAL A 156 13.70 9.14 7.16
C VAL A 156 14.40 10.45 6.78
N THR A 157 13.66 11.55 6.76
CA THR A 157 14.13 12.88 6.36
C THR A 157 13.65 13.96 7.34
N ALA A 158 14.32 15.11 7.34
CA ALA A 158 13.82 16.33 7.97
C ALA A 158 12.93 17.13 7.00
#